data_AF-A0A7W3ZW75-F1
#
_entry.id   AF-A0A7W3ZW75-F1
#
_cell.length_a   1.000
_cell.length_b   1.000
_cell.length_c   1.000
_cell.angle_alpha   90.00
_cell.angle_beta   90.00
_cell.angle_gamma   90.00
#
_symmetry.space_group_name_H-M   'P 1'
#
loop_
_entity.id
_entity.type
_entity.pdbx_description
1 polymer ?
#
loop_
_entity_poly.entity_id
_entity_poly.type
_entity_poly.pdbx_seq_one_letter_code
_entity_poly.pdbx_strand_id
1 'polypeptide(L)'
;MINKFQMQFSVSNALNKWLKADLPRLPNKEGQRVGVHSLTSDEQTFCWQLNIIDNGPAVYRERARHKTIIACEANSRFIVFIPVDTKLTLDELAARLQMQWQYSLAETLQQLRAIPSSDIAMLLSELAELHMDTHWVKNTDLSISGHISDAALWVSQALAEQGLNELPSDLCTDLAIHLNTQKKRANNQTQKFMPIVKMMDYCQGILLEPQSLPAKPDLASATNTAAESAAAESAAAESAAANSTLVGGNIVQLSDYRK
;
A
#
# COMPACT_ATOMS: atom_id res chain seq x y z
N MET A 1 0.03 18.23 16.28
CA MET A 1 -0.92 17.53 15.39
C MET A 1 -0.20 16.29 14.90
N ILE A 2 -0.74 15.10 15.12
CA ILE A 2 -0.18 13.87 14.54
C ILE A 2 -0.49 13.98 13.04
N ASN A 3 0.53 13.98 12.18
CA ASN A 3 0.32 13.88 10.73
C ASN A 3 -0.37 12.54 10.48
N LYS A 4 -1.65 12.57 10.07
CA LYS A 4 -2.43 11.38 9.79
C LYS A 4 -2.09 10.91 8.38
N PHE A 5 -1.40 9.77 8.28
CA PHE A 5 -1.20 9.09 7.02
C PHE A 5 -2.54 8.56 6.51
N GLN A 6 -2.88 8.87 5.26
CA GLN A 6 -4.19 8.57 4.68
C GLN A 6 -4.07 7.43 3.66
N MET A 7 -4.95 6.45 3.76
CA MET A 7 -5.14 5.44 2.70
C MET A 7 -6.38 5.80 1.88
N GLN A 8 -6.20 6.12 0.60
CA GLN A 8 -7.31 6.49 -0.27
C GLN A 8 -7.63 5.37 -1.27
N PHE A 9 -8.84 4.82 -1.15
CA PHE A 9 -9.39 3.85 -2.08
C PHE A 9 -10.33 4.53 -3.08
N SER A 10 -9.90 4.56 -4.34
CA SER A 10 -10.66 5.03 -5.49
C SER A 10 -11.35 3.85 -6.18
N VAL A 11 -12.67 3.76 -6.06
CA VAL A 11 -13.43 2.68 -6.68
C VAL A 11 -14.00 3.08 -8.03
N SER A 12 -13.89 2.16 -8.99
CA SER A 12 -14.62 2.27 -10.26
C SER A 12 -16.13 2.26 -10.06
N ASN A 13 -16.87 2.77 -11.05
CA ASN A 13 -18.34 2.70 -11.05
C ASN A 13 -18.87 1.26 -10.92
N ALA A 14 -18.18 0.28 -11.53
CA ALA A 14 -18.59 -1.12 -11.47
C ALA A 14 -18.48 -1.67 -10.04
N LEU A 15 -17.34 -1.44 -9.39
CA LEU A 15 -17.13 -1.88 -8.02
C LEU A 15 -18.06 -1.14 -7.04
N ASN A 16 -18.25 0.18 -7.19
CA ASN A 16 -19.18 0.94 -6.37
C ASN A 16 -20.61 0.38 -6.42
N LYS A 17 -21.09 0.01 -7.62
CA LYS A 17 -22.40 -0.62 -7.82
C LYS A 17 -22.48 -2.00 -7.16
N TRP A 18 -21.44 -2.83 -7.31
CA TRP A 18 -21.40 -4.16 -6.70
C TRP A 18 -21.38 -4.08 -5.17
N LEU A 19 -20.59 -3.15 -4.61
CA LEU A 19 -20.57 -2.81 -3.18
C LEU A 19 -21.86 -2.13 -2.70
N LYS A 20 -22.80 -1.78 -3.60
CA LYS A 20 -23.97 -0.92 -3.33
C LYS A 20 -23.61 0.24 -2.41
N ALA A 21 -22.42 0.80 -2.62
CA ALA A 21 -21.90 1.91 -1.84
C ALA A 21 -22.34 3.20 -2.53
N ASP A 22 -22.74 4.22 -1.76
CA ASP A 22 -23.02 5.54 -2.32
C ASP A 22 -21.84 6.48 -2.05
N LEU A 23 -20.70 6.15 -2.65
CA LEU A 23 -19.45 6.87 -2.38
C LEU A 23 -19.43 8.24 -3.07
N PRO A 24 -18.87 9.27 -2.39
CA PRO A 24 -18.71 10.59 -2.95
C PRO A 24 -17.79 10.52 -4.17
N ARG A 25 -18.07 11.36 -5.18
CA ARG A 25 -17.17 11.52 -6.32
C ARG A 25 -16.06 12.48 -5.93
N LEU A 26 -14.84 12.27 -6.46
CA LEU A 26 -13.79 13.29 -6.34
C LEU A 26 -14.29 14.62 -6.93
N PRO A 27 -14.09 15.75 -6.21
CA PRO A 27 -14.60 17.05 -6.60
C PRO A 27 -13.91 17.53 -7.87
N ASN A 28 -14.67 18.21 -8.71
CA ASN A 28 -14.26 18.61 -10.05
C ASN A 28 -13.74 20.06 -10.03
N LYS A 29 -12.60 20.34 -10.67
CA LYS A 29 -12.27 21.71 -11.11
C LYS A 29 -13.04 22.03 -12.39
N GLU A 30 -13.30 23.30 -12.66
CA GLU A 30 -13.99 23.72 -13.91
C GLU A 30 -13.30 23.10 -15.14
N GLY A 31 -14.09 22.47 -16.02
CA GLY A 31 -13.62 21.84 -17.26
C GLY A 31 -13.13 20.39 -17.14
N GLN A 32 -12.99 19.82 -15.94
CA GLN A 32 -12.64 18.39 -15.78
C GLN A 32 -13.88 17.49 -15.89
N ARG A 33 -13.68 16.20 -16.18
CA ARG A 33 -14.78 15.21 -16.14
C ARG A 33 -14.90 14.69 -14.72
N VAL A 34 -16.10 14.86 -14.13
CA VAL A 34 -16.39 14.42 -12.76
C VAL A 34 -16.03 12.94 -12.56
N GLY A 35 -15.17 12.66 -11.58
CA GLY A 35 -14.79 11.29 -11.22
C GLY A 35 -13.85 10.62 -12.21
N VAL A 36 -13.09 11.41 -12.99
CA VAL A 36 -11.99 10.95 -13.83
C VAL A 36 -10.75 11.79 -13.53
N HIS A 37 -10.08 11.44 -12.44
CA HIS A 37 -8.89 12.12 -11.94
C HIS A 37 -7.73 11.14 -11.79
N SER A 38 -6.53 11.63 -12.13
CA SER A 38 -5.30 10.92 -11.82
C SER A 38 -5.10 10.86 -10.31
N LEU A 39 -4.77 9.69 -9.81
CA LEU A 39 -4.39 9.46 -8.42
C LEU A 39 -2.89 9.67 -8.28
N THR A 40 -2.45 10.08 -7.10
CA THR A 40 -1.03 10.23 -6.77
C THR A 40 -0.85 9.81 -5.33
N SER A 41 0.15 8.98 -5.08
CA SER A 41 0.59 8.64 -3.74
C SER A 41 1.82 9.48 -3.42
N ASP A 42 1.83 10.02 -2.21
CA ASP A 42 2.89 10.87 -1.66
C ASP A 42 3.21 10.43 -0.23
N GLU A 43 4.05 11.22 0.45
CA GLU A 43 4.49 11.00 1.83
C GLU A 43 3.34 10.91 2.84
N GLN A 44 2.17 11.45 2.52
CA GLN A 44 1.01 11.49 3.43
C GLN A 44 -0.17 10.66 2.95
N THR A 45 -0.21 10.31 1.66
CA THR A 45 -1.37 9.69 1.03
C THR A 45 -0.96 8.46 0.24
N PHE A 46 -1.61 7.34 0.52
CA PHE A 46 -1.43 6.08 -0.17
C PHE A 46 -2.65 5.73 -1.02
N CYS A 47 -2.58 5.98 -2.32
CA CYS A 47 -3.71 5.90 -3.23
C CYS A 47 -3.76 4.59 -4.03
N TRP A 48 -4.96 4.00 -4.08
CA TRP A 48 -5.23 2.78 -4.83
C TRP A 48 -6.47 2.93 -5.73
N GLN A 49 -6.38 2.45 -6.97
CA GLN A 49 -7.52 2.30 -7.87
C GLN A 49 -8.03 0.86 -7.81
N LEU A 50 -9.33 0.68 -7.54
CA LEU A 50 -9.97 -0.61 -7.39
C LEU A 50 -11.04 -0.82 -8.46
N ASN A 51 -10.94 -1.96 -9.13
CA ASN A 51 -11.92 -2.43 -10.12
C ASN A 51 -12.36 -3.84 -9.79
N ILE A 52 -13.56 -4.22 -10.23
CA ILE A 52 -14.07 -5.59 -10.12
C ILE A 52 -14.27 -6.16 -11.51
N ILE A 53 -13.94 -7.45 -11.66
CA ILE A 53 -14.18 -8.24 -12.87
C ILE A 53 -14.96 -9.50 -12.53
N ASP A 54 -15.73 -9.98 -13.51
CA ASP A 54 -16.42 -11.26 -13.42
C ASP A 54 -15.45 -12.39 -13.78
N ASN A 55 -15.38 -13.43 -12.94
CA ASN A 55 -14.61 -14.63 -13.26
C ASN A 55 -15.53 -15.56 -14.06
N GLY A 56 -15.20 -15.76 -15.33
CA GLY A 56 -15.93 -16.69 -16.21
C GLY A 56 -16.10 -16.19 -17.65
N PRO A 57 -16.50 -17.09 -18.56
CA PRO A 57 -16.67 -16.75 -19.97
C PRO A 57 -17.73 -15.67 -20.17
N ALA A 58 -17.48 -14.78 -21.14
CA ALA A 58 -18.27 -13.57 -21.41
C ALA A 58 -19.80 -13.83 -21.54
N VAL A 59 -20.17 -15.03 -21.97
CA VAL A 59 -21.56 -15.48 -22.19
C VAL A 59 -22.37 -15.57 -20.89
N TYR A 60 -21.73 -15.76 -19.73
CA TYR A 60 -22.41 -15.93 -18.44
C TYR A 60 -22.08 -14.86 -17.39
N ARG A 61 -21.50 -13.71 -17.79
CA ARG A 61 -21.01 -12.66 -16.87
C ARG A 61 -22.05 -12.17 -15.87
N GLU A 62 -23.30 -12.00 -16.29
CA GLU A 62 -24.39 -11.55 -15.41
C GLU A 62 -24.75 -12.56 -14.31
N ARG A 63 -24.32 -13.83 -14.44
CA ARG A 63 -24.55 -14.92 -13.48
C ARG A 63 -23.26 -15.41 -12.80
N ALA A 64 -22.11 -14.80 -13.10
CA ALA A 64 -20.84 -15.18 -12.52
C ALA A 64 -20.87 -14.96 -11.00
N ARG A 65 -20.90 -16.07 -10.25
CA ARG A 65 -20.88 -16.08 -8.78
C ARG A 65 -19.54 -15.62 -8.25
N HIS A 66 -18.45 -16.02 -8.90
CA HIS A 66 -17.10 -15.65 -8.52
C HIS A 66 -16.66 -14.41 -9.29
N LYS A 67 -16.01 -13.49 -8.60
CA LYS A 67 -15.46 -12.24 -9.14
C LYS A 67 -14.08 -12.01 -8.56
N THR A 68 -13.32 -11.12 -9.18
CA THR A 68 -12.02 -10.70 -8.66
C THR A 68 -11.99 -9.19 -8.59
N ILE A 69 -11.69 -8.66 -7.41
CA ILE A 69 -11.31 -7.25 -7.26
C ILE A 69 -9.84 -7.14 -7.57
N ILE A 70 -9.50 -6.22 -8.47
CA ILE A 70 -8.13 -5.87 -8.84
C ILE A 70 -7.85 -4.50 -8.23
N ALA A 71 -6.86 -4.41 -7.36
CA ALA A 71 -6.40 -3.15 -6.80
C ALA A 71 -5.01 -2.83 -7.34
N CYS A 72 -4.82 -1.60 -7.80
CA CYS A 72 -3.57 -1.12 -8.36
C CYS A 72 -3.17 0.18 -7.67
N GLU A 73 -1.98 0.19 -7.08
CA GLU A 73 -1.42 1.37 -6.41
C GLU A 73 -1.02 2.44 -7.45
N ALA A 74 -1.29 3.70 -7.13
CA ALA A 74 -1.24 4.79 -8.10
C ALA A 74 0.16 5.09 -8.67
N ASN A 75 1.20 5.04 -7.84
CA ASN A 75 2.56 5.47 -8.21
C ASN A 75 3.44 4.32 -8.74
N SER A 76 3.50 3.23 -7.97
CA SER A 76 4.25 2.00 -8.22
C SER A 76 3.57 1.09 -9.24
N ARG A 77 2.26 1.22 -9.47
CA ARG A 77 1.48 0.27 -10.30
C ARG A 77 1.59 -1.17 -9.78
N PHE A 78 1.79 -1.31 -8.47
CA PHE A 78 1.76 -2.57 -7.76
C PHE A 78 0.32 -3.07 -7.72
N ILE A 79 0.12 -4.33 -8.11
CA ILE A 79 -1.19 -4.94 -8.31
C ILE A 79 -1.40 -6.04 -7.29
N VAL A 80 -2.59 -6.07 -6.72
CA VAL A 80 -3.06 -7.18 -5.91
C VAL A 80 -4.45 -7.61 -6.35
N PHE A 81 -4.77 -8.87 -6.08
CA PHE A 81 -6.04 -9.47 -6.40
C PHE A 81 -6.76 -9.89 -5.12
N ILE A 82 -8.08 -9.72 -5.12
CA ILE A 82 -8.96 -10.17 -4.05
C ILE A 82 -10.09 -10.98 -4.69
N PRO A 83 -9.99 -12.32 -4.69
CA PRO A 83 -11.10 -13.18 -5.08
C PRO A 83 -12.29 -12.98 -4.14
N VAL A 84 -13.48 -12.81 -4.70
CA VAL A 84 -14.73 -12.62 -3.95
C VAL A 84 -15.87 -13.42 -4.58
N ASP A 85 -16.63 -14.09 -3.73
CA ASP A 85 -17.85 -14.85 -4.07
C ASP A 85 -19.11 -14.19 -3.47
N THR A 86 -18.90 -13.34 -2.47
CA THR A 86 -19.91 -12.65 -1.69
C THR A 86 -19.55 -11.17 -1.59
N LYS A 87 -20.59 -10.37 -1.41
CA LYS A 87 -20.45 -8.93 -1.30
C LYS A 87 -19.79 -8.56 0.03
N LEU A 88 -18.75 -7.74 -0.03
CA LEU A 88 -18.07 -7.17 1.14
C LEU A 88 -18.65 -5.80 1.51
N THR A 89 -18.61 -5.47 2.80
CA THR A 89 -18.70 -4.09 3.30
C THR A 89 -17.40 -3.33 3.00
N LEU A 90 -17.42 -2.00 3.15
CA LEU A 90 -16.23 -1.18 2.94
C LEU A 90 -15.14 -1.49 3.98
N ASP A 91 -15.52 -1.74 5.22
CA ASP A 91 -14.57 -2.04 6.30
C ASP A 91 -13.92 -3.41 6.10
N GLU A 92 -14.69 -4.43 5.71
CA GLU A 92 -14.16 -5.76 5.36
C GLU A 92 -13.21 -5.68 4.16
N LEU A 93 -13.56 -4.90 3.13
CA LEU A 93 -12.70 -4.72 1.97
C LEU A 93 -11.42 -3.95 2.32
N ALA A 94 -11.50 -2.91 3.16
CA ALA A 94 -10.34 -2.17 3.64
C ALA A 94 -9.37 -3.09 4.41
N ALA A 95 -9.87 -3.85 5.38
CA ALA A 95 -9.08 -4.79 6.16
C ALA A 95 -8.43 -5.85 5.26
N ARG A 96 -9.19 -6.39 4.29
CA ARG A 96 -8.67 -7.39 3.35
C ARG A 96 -7.61 -6.81 2.42
N LEU A 97 -7.79 -5.59 1.92
CA LEU A 97 -6.77 -4.91 1.12
C LEU A 97 -5.50 -4.69 1.92
N GLN A 98 -5.63 -4.20 3.16
CA GLN A 98 -4.48 -3.95 4.04
C GLN A 98 -3.61 -5.19 4.21
N MET A 99 -4.23 -6.33 4.49
CA MET A 99 -3.51 -7.60 4.59
C MET A 99 -2.94 -8.05 3.24
N GLN A 100 -3.74 -7.95 2.16
CA GLN A 100 -3.37 -8.52 0.87
C GLN A 100 -2.16 -7.84 0.24
N TRP A 101 -2.04 -6.51 0.33
CA TRP A 101 -0.89 -5.81 -0.26
C TRP A 101 0.39 -6.06 0.51
N GLN A 102 0.33 -6.12 1.84
CA GLN A 102 1.49 -6.45 2.67
C GLN A 102 1.95 -7.89 2.42
N TYR A 103 1.01 -8.83 2.36
CA TYR A 103 1.30 -10.22 2.03
C TYR A 103 1.93 -10.35 0.63
N SER A 104 1.33 -9.74 -0.38
CA SER A 104 1.85 -9.79 -1.76
C SER A 104 3.23 -9.13 -1.88
N LEU A 105 3.48 -8.05 -1.15
CA LEU A 105 4.80 -7.42 -1.05
C LEU A 105 5.82 -8.40 -0.49
N ALA A 106 5.52 -9.05 0.64
CA ALA A 106 6.39 -10.01 1.31
C ALA A 106 6.74 -11.21 0.41
N GLU A 107 5.74 -11.85 -0.16
CA GLU A 107 5.90 -13.00 -1.06
C GLU A 107 6.75 -12.63 -2.28
N THR A 108 6.52 -11.45 -2.86
CA THR A 108 7.30 -10.99 -4.02
C THR A 108 8.76 -10.74 -3.64
N LEU A 109 9.04 -10.09 -2.51
CA LEU A 109 10.40 -9.85 -2.04
C LEU A 109 11.14 -11.15 -1.71
N GLN A 110 10.44 -12.10 -1.08
CA GLN A 110 10.97 -13.41 -0.75
C GLN A 110 11.31 -14.22 -2.01
N GLN A 111 10.40 -14.25 -2.99
CA GLN A 111 10.61 -14.95 -4.26
C GLN A 111 11.79 -14.38 -5.05
N LEU A 112 11.95 -13.05 -5.04
CA LEU A 112 13.08 -12.39 -5.69
C LEU A 112 14.40 -12.56 -4.92
N ARG A 113 14.36 -12.98 -3.65
CA ARG A 113 15.50 -12.93 -2.72
C ARG A 113 16.15 -11.55 -2.72
N ALA A 114 15.29 -10.53 -2.76
CA ALA A 114 15.67 -9.13 -2.84
C ALA A 114 16.40 -8.66 -1.58
N ILE A 115 15.89 -9.10 -0.43
CA ILE A 115 16.40 -8.80 0.91
C ILE A 115 16.24 -10.04 1.82
N PRO A 116 16.99 -10.16 2.92
CA PRO A 116 16.84 -11.23 3.90
C PRO A 116 15.42 -11.32 4.47
N SER A 117 14.97 -12.54 4.81
CA SER A 117 13.64 -12.75 5.41
C SER A 117 13.45 -12.00 6.73
N SER A 118 14.52 -11.77 7.50
CA SER A 118 14.48 -10.93 8.71
C SER A 118 14.08 -9.50 8.40
N ASP A 119 14.60 -8.96 7.30
CA ASP A 119 14.41 -7.57 6.91
C ASP A 119 13.02 -7.39 6.32
N ILE A 120 12.49 -8.41 5.61
CA ILE A 120 11.08 -8.46 5.21
C ILE A 120 10.19 -8.42 6.46
N ALA A 121 10.46 -9.26 7.46
CA ALA A 121 9.66 -9.31 8.67
C ALA A 121 9.68 -7.98 9.45
N MET A 122 10.85 -7.34 9.56
CA MET A 122 10.97 -6.00 10.15
C MET A 122 10.15 -4.96 9.39
N LEU A 123 10.30 -4.90 8.06
CA LEU A 123 9.54 -3.97 7.21
C LEU A 123 8.02 -4.13 7.42
N LEU A 124 7.52 -5.36 7.43
CA LEU A 124 6.09 -5.62 7.64
C LEU A 124 5.63 -5.22 9.04
N SER A 125 6.47 -5.44 10.07
CA SER A 125 6.17 -5.02 11.44
C SER A 125 6.02 -3.50 11.52
N GLU A 126 6.95 -2.75 10.93
CA GLU A 126 6.90 -1.28 10.90
C GLU A 126 5.69 -0.76 10.10
N LEU A 127 5.40 -1.37 8.96
CA LEU A 127 4.22 -1.02 8.15
C LEU A 127 2.89 -1.32 8.86
N ALA A 128 2.85 -2.34 9.74
CA ALA A 128 1.66 -2.68 10.52
C ALA A 128 1.38 -1.66 11.65
N GLU A 129 2.40 -0.95 12.13
CA GLU A 129 2.27 0.11 13.14
C GLU A 129 1.79 1.45 12.56
N LEU A 130 1.85 1.61 11.23
CA LEU A 130 1.34 2.78 10.55
C LEU A 130 -0.19 2.85 10.69
N HIS A 131 -0.65 3.88 11.40
CA HIS A 131 -2.07 4.17 11.53
C HIS A 131 -2.54 4.88 10.25
N MET A 132 -3.23 4.15 9.38
CA MET A 132 -3.71 4.65 8.09
C MET A 132 -5.20 4.95 8.15
N ASP A 133 -5.57 6.23 8.06
CA ASP A 133 -6.99 6.62 8.01
C ASP A 133 -7.56 6.30 6.62
N THR A 134 -8.49 5.36 6.54
CA THR A 134 -9.07 4.91 5.27
C THR A 134 -10.12 5.88 4.75
N HIS A 135 -10.00 6.28 3.49
CA HIS A 135 -10.91 7.19 2.79
C HIS A 135 -11.37 6.59 1.46
N TRP A 136 -12.67 6.65 1.20
CA TRP A 136 -13.29 6.03 0.03
C TRP A 136 -13.87 7.07 -0.92
N VAL A 137 -13.54 6.97 -2.19
CA VAL A 137 -14.06 7.85 -3.24
C VAL A 137 -14.43 7.06 -4.49
N LYS A 138 -15.40 7.57 -5.25
CA LYS A 138 -15.75 7.08 -6.57
C LYS A 138 -14.98 7.85 -7.63
N ASN A 139 -14.02 7.20 -8.28
CA ASN A 139 -13.17 7.78 -9.32
C ASN A 139 -12.60 6.71 -10.25
N THR A 140 -12.27 7.11 -11.48
CA THR A 140 -11.57 6.29 -12.46
C THR A 140 -10.31 7.02 -12.94
N ASP A 141 -9.14 6.53 -12.53
CA ASP A 141 -7.87 7.00 -13.08
C ASP A 141 -7.56 6.32 -14.43
N LEU A 142 -7.60 7.08 -15.52
CA LEU A 142 -7.30 6.57 -16.86
C LEU A 142 -5.83 6.17 -17.05
N SER A 143 -4.91 6.79 -16.31
CA SER A 143 -3.49 6.46 -16.37
C SER A 143 -3.20 5.07 -15.77
N ILE A 144 -4.02 4.61 -14.82
CA ILE A 144 -3.91 3.30 -14.16
C ILE A 144 -4.76 2.24 -14.87
N SER A 145 -5.89 2.65 -15.47
CA SER A 145 -6.89 1.76 -16.08
C SER A 145 -6.30 0.77 -17.09
N GLY A 146 -5.25 1.14 -17.82
CA GLY A 146 -4.53 0.23 -18.73
C GLY A 146 -3.91 -0.97 -18.01
N HIS A 147 -3.25 -0.76 -16.88
CA HIS A 147 -2.64 -1.85 -16.10
C HIS A 147 -3.68 -2.74 -15.43
N ILE A 148 -4.79 -2.17 -14.98
CA ILE A 148 -5.91 -2.95 -14.42
C ILE A 148 -6.53 -3.83 -15.52
N SER A 149 -6.68 -3.31 -16.73
CA SER A 149 -7.24 -4.05 -17.86
C SER A 149 -6.31 -5.19 -18.28
N ASP A 150 -5.00 -4.96 -18.30
CA ASP A 150 -3.99 -5.99 -18.54
C ASP A 150 -4.02 -7.08 -17.45
N ALA A 151 -4.04 -6.71 -16.18
CA ALA A 151 -4.19 -7.66 -15.07
C ALA A 151 -5.49 -8.47 -15.15
N ALA A 152 -6.60 -7.86 -15.58
CA ALA A 152 -7.86 -8.56 -15.79
C ALA A 152 -7.78 -9.61 -16.90
N LEU A 153 -6.99 -9.34 -17.95
CA LEU A 153 -6.74 -10.29 -19.02
C LEU A 153 -5.94 -11.50 -18.50
N TRP A 154 -4.89 -11.27 -17.71
CA TRP A 154 -4.12 -12.33 -17.07
C TRP A 154 -4.97 -13.23 -16.18
N VAL A 155 -5.83 -12.65 -15.34
CA VAL A 155 -6.78 -13.43 -14.52
C VAL A 155 -7.70 -14.26 -15.42
N SER A 156 -8.28 -13.65 -16.45
CA SER A 156 -9.22 -14.33 -17.35
C SER A 156 -8.56 -15.49 -18.12
N GLN A 157 -7.33 -15.30 -18.58
CA GLN A 157 -6.55 -16.30 -19.30
C GLN A 157 -6.15 -17.45 -18.39
N ALA A 158 -5.58 -17.15 -17.21
CA ALA A 158 -5.15 -18.17 -16.26
C ALA A 158 -6.32 -19.06 -15.80
N LEU A 159 -7.48 -18.46 -15.55
CA LEU A 159 -8.71 -19.19 -15.24
C LEU A 159 -9.16 -20.07 -16.40
N ALA A 160 -9.17 -19.54 -17.63
CA ALA A 160 -9.61 -20.29 -18.81
C ALA A 160 -8.68 -21.48 -19.12
N GLU A 161 -7.36 -21.28 -19.04
CA GLU A 161 -6.36 -22.31 -19.28
C GLU A 161 -6.44 -23.46 -18.28
N GLN A 162 -6.78 -23.16 -17.03
CA GLN A 162 -6.91 -24.17 -15.97
C GLN A 162 -8.35 -24.71 -15.81
N GLY A 163 -9.30 -24.19 -16.60
CA GLY A 163 -10.72 -24.58 -16.49
C GLY A 163 -11.36 -24.18 -15.16
N LEU A 164 -10.86 -23.10 -14.53
CA LEU A 164 -11.31 -22.62 -13.23
C LEU A 164 -12.34 -21.50 -13.37
N ASN A 165 -13.29 -21.45 -12.43
CA ASN A 165 -14.29 -20.38 -12.35
C ASN A 165 -14.00 -19.36 -11.24
N GLU A 166 -13.10 -19.71 -10.33
CA GLU A 166 -12.67 -18.88 -9.21
C GLU A 166 -11.15 -18.80 -9.25
N LEU A 167 -10.60 -17.66 -8.85
CA LEU A 167 -9.15 -17.46 -8.75
C LEU A 167 -8.66 -18.03 -7.41
N PRO A 168 -7.98 -19.20 -7.39
CA PRO A 168 -7.48 -19.80 -6.16
C PRO A 168 -6.38 -18.92 -5.53
N SER A 169 -6.17 -19.09 -4.22
CA SER A 169 -5.18 -18.29 -3.48
C SER A 169 -3.77 -18.38 -4.07
N ASP A 170 -3.31 -19.59 -4.42
CA ASP A 170 -1.96 -19.79 -4.95
C ASP A 170 -1.79 -19.09 -6.30
N LEU A 171 -2.75 -19.26 -7.22
CA LEU A 171 -2.73 -18.60 -8.52
C LEU A 171 -2.84 -17.07 -8.41
N CYS A 172 -3.62 -16.58 -7.44
CA CYS A 172 -3.70 -15.16 -7.12
C CYS A 172 -2.33 -14.61 -6.73
N THR A 173 -1.60 -15.29 -5.84
CA THR A 173 -0.24 -14.93 -5.42
C THR A 173 0.73 -14.99 -6.59
N ASP A 174 0.74 -16.07 -7.37
CA ASP A 174 1.62 -16.24 -8.52
C ASP A 174 1.43 -15.15 -9.58
N LEU A 175 0.18 -14.81 -9.90
CA LEU A 175 -0.13 -13.73 -10.84
C LEU A 175 0.30 -12.37 -10.29
N ALA A 176 0.10 -12.11 -9.01
CA ALA A 176 0.54 -10.86 -8.39
C ALA A 176 2.07 -10.72 -8.46
N ILE A 177 2.82 -11.76 -8.08
CA ILE A 177 4.28 -11.79 -8.18
C ILE A 177 4.71 -11.58 -9.63
N HIS A 178 4.11 -12.31 -10.56
CA HIS A 178 4.42 -12.20 -11.99
C HIS A 178 4.25 -10.76 -12.49
N LEU A 179 3.10 -10.13 -12.21
CA LEU A 179 2.82 -8.77 -12.67
C LEU A 179 3.65 -7.70 -11.96
N ASN A 180 4.03 -7.91 -10.70
CA ASN A 180 4.78 -6.93 -9.92
C ASN A 180 6.29 -7.00 -10.16
N THR A 181 6.77 -8.05 -10.82
CA THR A 181 8.17 -8.23 -11.23
C THR A 181 8.44 -7.84 -12.69
N GLN A 182 7.40 -7.62 -13.50
CA GLN A 182 7.55 -7.15 -14.86
C GLN A 182 7.94 -5.67 -14.96
N LYS A 183 8.85 -5.35 -15.90
CA LYS A 183 9.25 -3.97 -16.22
C LYS A 183 8.09 -3.25 -16.94
N LYS A 184 7.41 -2.33 -16.26
CA LYS A 184 6.30 -1.50 -16.76
C LYS A 184 6.77 -0.11 -17.20
N ARG A 185 5.92 0.56 -17.99
CA ARG A 185 6.03 1.99 -18.29
C ARG A 185 4.75 2.69 -17.81
N ALA A 186 4.90 3.86 -17.21
CA ALA A 186 3.77 4.77 -17.00
C ALA A 186 3.60 5.66 -18.24
N ASN A 187 2.38 6.14 -18.49
CA ASN A 187 2.09 7.04 -19.60
C ASN A 187 3.10 8.21 -19.61
N ASN A 188 3.67 8.49 -20.78
CA ASN A 188 4.67 9.53 -21.03
C ASN A 188 6.05 9.35 -20.35
N GLN A 189 6.34 8.21 -19.69
CA GLN A 189 7.67 7.93 -19.16
C GLN A 189 8.48 7.01 -20.10
N THR A 190 9.70 7.44 -20.43
CA THR A 190 10.63 6.67 -21.28
C THR A 190 11.28 5.52 -20.51
N GLN A 191 11.50 5.72 -19.21
CA GLN A 191 12.14 4.74 -18.34
C GLN A 191 11.15 3.65 -17.92
N LYS A 192 11.60 2.40 -17.99
CA LYS A 192 10.88 1.27 -17.44
C LYS A 192 11.18 1.15 -15.94
N PHE A 193 10.19 0.77 -15.15
CA PHE A 193 10.36 0.47 -13.73
C PHE A 193 9.70 -0.87 -13.38
N MET A 194 10.12 -1.50 -12.30
CA MET A 194 9.44 -2.67 -11.75
C MET A 194 8.54 -2.23 -10.59
N PRO A 195 7.25 -2.61 -10.58
CA PRO A 195 6.32 -2.20 -9.53
C PRO A 195 6.81 -2.51 -8.12
N ILE A 196 7.37 -3.71 -7.91
CA ILE A 196 7.90 -4.12 -6.60
C ILE A 196 8.99 -3.17 -6.08
N VAL A 197 9.88 -2.70 -6.97
CA VAL A 197 10.96 -1.78 -6.59
C VAL A 197 10.38 -0.43 -6.17
N LYS A 198 9.50 0.14 -6.99
CA LYS A 198 8.84 1.41 -6.68
C LYS A 198 8.00 1.33 -5.39
N MET A 199 7.33 0.21 -5.18
CA MET A 199 6.53 -0.03 -3.97
C MET A 199 7.43 -0.09 -2.74
N MET A 200 8.56 -0.78 -2.82
CA MET A 200 9.54 -0.82 -1.73
C MET A 200 10.13 0.57 -1.46
N ASP A 201 10.52 1.31 -2.49
CA ASP A 201 11.05 2.67 -2.36
C ASP A 201 10.03 3.58 -1.65
N TYR A 202 8.74 3.45 -2.01
CA TYR A 202 7.66 4.18 -1.35
C TYR A 202 7.50 3.78 0.12
N CYS A 203 7.43 2.48 0.43
CA CYS A 203 7.33 1.99 1.80
C CYS A 203 8.50 2.45 2.67
N GLN A 204 9.73 2.44 2.15
CA GLN A 204 10.89 2.94 2.87
C GLN A 204 10.81 4.45 3.09
N GLY A 205 10.34 5.21 2.09
CA GLY A 205 10.15 6.65 2.21
C GLY A 205 9.20 7.03 3.35
N ILE A 206 8.03 6.40 3.41
CA ILE A 206 7.02 6.71 4.44
C ILE A 206 7.42 6.28 5.86
N LEU A 207 8.38 5.35 5.98
CA LEU A 207 8.91 4.89 7.28
C LEU A 207 10.09 5.74 7.77
N LEU A 208 10.88 6.31 6.86
CA LEU A 208 12.05 7.13 7.19
C LEU A 208 11.71 8.59 7.53
N GLU A 209 10.54 9.07 7.12
CA GLU A 209 10.10 10.41 7.51
C GLU A 209 9.75 10.47 8.99
N PRO A 210 10.33 11.41 9.76
CA PRO A 210 9.99 11.56 11.17
C PRO A 210 8.53 12.00 11.29
N GLN A 211 7.67 11.05 11.65
CA GLN A 211 6.37 11.30 12.24
C GLN A 211 6.58 12.32 13.37
N SER A 212 6.19 13.57 13.16
CA SER A 212 6.47 14.65 14.10
C SER A 212 5.82 14.32 15.45
N LEU A 213 6.62 13.93 16.43
CA LEU A 213 6.20 13.72 17.81
C LEU A 213 5.52 15.01 18.30
N PRO A 214 4.38 14.92 19.02
CA PRO A 214 3.85 16.08 19.70
C PRO A 214 4.91 16.59 20.68
N ALA A 215 5.30 17.85 20.54
CA ALA A 215 6.23 18.51 21.43
C ALA A 215 5.81 18.26 22.88
N LYS A 216 6.74 17.75 23.70
CA LYS A 216 6.59 17.79 25.16
C LYS A 216 6.24 19.23 25.54
N PRO A 217 5.24 19.45 26.41
CA PRO A 217 4.99 20.80 26.90
C PRO A 217 6.24 21.29 27.62
N ASP A 218 6.80 22.39 27.12
CA ASP A 218 7.80 23.19 27.82
C ASP A 218 7.22 23.61 29.17
N LEU A 219 7.65 22.93 30.24
CA LEU A 219 7.41 23.40 31.59
C LEU A 219 8.60 24.27 31.99
N ALA A 220 8.56 25.53 31.59
CA ALA A 220 9.41 26.56 32.17
C ALA A 220 8.67 27.91 32.23
N SER A 221 7.97 28.15 33.35
CA SER A 221 8.01 29.45 34.03
C SER A 221 7.30 29.37 35.39
N ALA A 222 8.08 29.13 36.44
CA ALA A 222 7.78 29.66 37.77
C ALA A 222 9.12 29.90 38.49
N THR A 223 9.40 31.17 38.72
CA THR A 223 10.59 31.72 39.36
C THR A 223 10.50 31.65 40.90
N ASN A 224 11.65 31.32 41.51
CA ASN A 224 12.17 31.65 42.87
C ASN A 224 11.32 31.25 44.10
N THR A 225 11.85 30.71 45.20
CA THR A 225 13.00 31.15 46.00
C THR A 225 13.25 30.14 47.13
N ALA A 226 14.49 30.09 47.63
CA ALA A 226 14.94 29.78 49.01
C ALA A 226 16.00 28.67 49.11
N ALA A 227 17.08 29.06 49.78
CA ALA A 227 18.33 28.34 50.01
C ALA A 227 18.21 27.32 51.15
N GLU A 228 19.02 26.25 51.08
CA GLU A 228 19.82 25.75 52.21
C GLU A 228 20.78 24.64 51.75
N SER A 229 21.75 24.36 52.61
CA SER A 229 23.16 24.05 52.34
C SER A 229 23.59 22.58 52.50
N ALA A 230 24.83 22.31 52.05
CA ALA A 230 25.76 21.23 52.46
C ALA A 230 25.50 19.82 51.89
N ALA A 231 26.46 18.91 51.70
CA ALA A 231 27.91 18.90 51.45
C ALA A 231 28.26 17.42 51.16
N ALA A 232 29.17 17.17 50.20
CA ALA A 232 30.06 16.00 50.01
C ALA A 232 29.54 14.55 50.18
N GLU A 233 29.67 13.71 49.14
CA GLU A 233 30.64 12.58 49.09
C GLU A 233 30.55 11.75 47.78
N SER A 234 31.55 10.88 47.60
CA SER A 234 32.15 10.41 46.36
C SER A 234 31.55 9.17 45.68
N ALA A 235 31.81 9.08 44.36
CA ALA A 235 32.24 7.91 43.56
C ALA A 235 31.54 6.54 43.71
N ALA A 236 30.96 6.04 42.60
CA ALA A 236 31.42 4.87 41.82
C ALA A 236 30.27 4.13 41.10
N ALA A 237 30.56 3.68 39.86
CA ALA A 237 29.95 2.57 39.11
C ALA A 237 28.47 2.72 38.69
N GLU A 238 27.95 2.22 37.56
CA GLU A 238 28.39 1.52 36.36
C GLU A 238 27.08 1.17 35.62
N SER A 239 27.03 1.21 34.28
CA SER A 239 25.96 0.62 33.43
C SER A 239 24.57 1.31 33.47
N ALA A 240 23.87 1.65 32.39
CA ALA A 240 23.80 1.06 31.06
C ALA A 240 23.50 2.15 30.00
N ALA A 241 24.39 2.28 29.03
CA ALA A 241 24.10 2.90 27.76
C ALA A 241 23.46 1.83 26.85
N ALA A 242 22.15 1.93 26.62
CA ALA A 242 21.50 1.30 25.48
C ALA A 242 21.10 2.42 24.51
N ASN A 243 22.12 3.02 23.88
CA ASN A 243 21.88 3.85 22.70
C ASN A 243 21.42 2.93 21.58
N SER A 244 20.20 3.17 21.12
CA SER A 244 19.64 2.66 19.88
C SER A 244 20.57 2.99 18.71
N THR A 245 21.29 1.99 18.22
CA THR A 245 22.12 2.07 17.03
C THR A 245 21.26 1.73 15.81
N LEU A 246 20.42 2.68 15.39
CA LEU A 246 19.96 2.74 14.00
C LEU A 246 20.65 3.93 13.35
N VAL A 247 21.92 3.74 12.99
CA VAL A 247 22.64 4.64 12.08
C VAL A 247 23.30 3.79 11.02
N GLY A 248 22.73 3.87 9.81
CA GLY A 248 23.40 3.72 8.52
C GLY A 248 24.18 2.44 8.27
N GLY A 249 23.66 1.55 7.42
CA GLY A 249 24.52 0.50 6.87
C GLY A 249 23.92 -0.43 5.81
N ASN A 250 22.65 -0.81 5.92
CA ASN A 250 22.11 -1.89 5.08
C ASN A 250 20.76 -1.53 4.41
N ILE A 251 20.71 -0.42 3.68
CA ILE A 251 19.69 -0.29 2.62
C ILE A 251 20.28 -0.99 1.40
N VAL A 252 19.96 -2.27 1.23
CA VAL A 252 20.19 -2.94 -0.06
C VAL A 252 19.29 -2.23 -1.07
N GLN A 253 19.89 -1.42 -1.95
CA GLN A 253 19.11 -0.85 -3.03
C GLN A 253 18.75 -1.96 -4.01
N LEU A 254 17.45 -2.21 -4.17
CA LEU A 254 16.91 -3.09 -5.21
C LEU A 254 17.34 -2.68 -6.64
N SER A 255 17.97 -1.52 -6.81
CA SER A 255 18.65 -1.13 -8.05
C SER A 255 19.68 -2.15 -8.53
N ASP A 256 20.25 -2.95 -7.64
CA ASP A 256 21.28 -3.94 -7.97
C ASP A 256 20.70 -5.16 -8.72
N TYR A 257 19.38 -5.33 -8.67
CA TYR A 257 18.63 -6.33 -9.43
C TYR A 257 18.11 -5.79 -10.78
N ARG A 258 18.49 -4.57 -11.19
CA ARG A 258 18.26 -4.03 -12.54
C ARG A 258 19.21 -4.68 -13.56
N LYS A 259 19.07 -5.97 -13.81
CA LYS A 259 19.60 -6.60 -15.03
C LYS A 259 18.48 -6.70 -16.07
#